data_AF-A0A6J4VQX4-F1
#
_entry.id   AF-A0A6J4VQX4-F1
#
_cell.length_a   1.000
_cell.length_b   1.000
_cell.length_c   1.000
_cell.angle_alpha   90.00
_cell.angle_beta   90.00
_cell.angle_gamma   90.00
#
_symmetry.space_group_name_H-M   'P 1'
#
loop_
_entity.id
_entity.type
_entity.pdbx_description
1 polymer ?
#
loop_
_entity_poly.entity_id
_entity_poly.type
_entity_poly.pdbx_seq_one_letter_code
_entity_poly.pdbx_strand_id
1 'polypeptide(L)'
;MGEGRPEGAAETLAVRVSAVRREIERRRFAGDDPVVELAARMPGAEVVARVLAAERTGAALTVDGARFNPAEDLAEEALRGAIGALRSWSFAVARVRLDEAAERAHDPALQQRAALFKALLRLVSALVYTPLDEKPRGGADLADLDAVLGGLDRLPAAEQLHYRDEADRLLNLRDAAARGDNYLDAAWTLLRARLAMSAGQDEAAILWLLRLAARHAPALAPGPNAEAPYLAELLDRARARLLAMIGHPAPVAEGKAAPAAAETKAVRPGELSQALAARLGAILGRDPGRGMDAFAIVEWVAPDLAEAGGKPELKGRDRKTMGEHTDA
;
A
#
# COMPACT_ATOMS: atom_id res chain seq x y z
N MET A 1 -11.06 -20.77 50.08
CA MET A 1 -11.74 -20.22 48.89
C MET A 1 -10.68 -20.18 47.79
N GLY A 2 -10.71 -21.16 46.91
CA GLY A 2 -9.68 -21.34 45.89
C GLY A 2 -10.00 -20.50 44.66
N GLU A 3 -9.05 -19.66 44.26
CA GLU A 3 -8.99 -19.08 42.92
C GLU A 3 -8.83 -20.23 41.92
N GLY A 4 -9.94 -20.65 41.32
CA GLY A 4 -9.93 -21.54 40.16
C GLY A 4 -9.27 -20.82 38.99
N ARG A 5 -8.09 -21.28 38.58
CA ARG A 5 -7.29 -20.65 37.52
C ARG A 5 -8.08 -20.50 36.20
N PRO A 6 -7.99 -19.33 35.52
CA PRO A 6 -8.58 -19.11 34.21
C PRO A 6 -7.96 -19.95 33.07
N GLU A 7 -6.82 -20.62 33.30
CA GLU A 7 -6.14 -21.47 32.30
C GLU A 7 -7.01 -22.64 31.81
N GLY A 8 -7.76 -23.32 32.70
CA GLY A 8 -8.55 -24.49 32.31
C GLY A 8 -9.77 -24.16 31.43
N ALA A 9 -10.35 -22.97 31.57
CA ALA A 9 -11.49 -22.53 30.76
C ALA A 9 -11.06 -22.15 29.33
N ALA A 10 -9.90 -21.50 29.19
CA ALA A 10 -9.33 -21.14 27.90
C ALA A 10 -8.86 -22.37 27.10
N GLU A 11 -8.21 -23.33 27.75
CA GLU A 11 -7.85 -24.61 27.14
C GLU A 11 -9.07 -25.41 26.67
N THR A 12 -10.12 -25.44 27.50
CA THR A 12 -11.39 -26.11 27.16
C THR A 12 -12.06 -25.44 25.94
N LEU A 13 -12.02 -24.12 25.84
CA LEU A 13 -12.53 -23.39 24.68
C LEU A 13 -11.71 -23.67 23.42
N ALA A 14 -10.38 -23.65 23.50
CA ALA A 14 -9.50 -23.94 22.36
C ALA A 14 -9.70 -25.34 21.78
N VAL A 15 -9.92 -26.34 22.65
CA VAL A 15 -10.26 -27.71 22.25
C VAL A 15 -11.61 -27.74 21.53
N ARG A 16 -12.63 -27.06 22.05
CA ARG A 16 -13.96 -26.97 21.41
C ARG A 16 -13.91 -26.30 20.05
N VAL A 17 -13.22 -25.15 19.93
CA VAL A 17 -13.00 -24.47 18.64
C VAL A 17 -12.33 -25.42 17.65
N SER A 18 -11.28 -26.12 18.08
CA SER A 18 -10.55 -27.06 17.22
C SER A 18 -11.42 -28.23 16.74
N ALA A 19 -12.31 -28.74 17.60
CA ALA A 19 -13.25 -29.81 17.25
C ALA A 19 -14.25 -29.34 16.18
N VAL A 20 -14.85 -28.16 16.36
CA VAL A 20 -15.78 -27.57 15.37
C VAL A 20 -15.06 -27.29 14.04
N ARG A 21 -13.83 -26.77 14.07
CA ARG A 21 -13.03 -26.54 12.86
C ARG A 21 -12.78 -27.82 12.07
N ARG A 22 -12.37 -28.89 12.74
CA ARG A 22 -12.15 -30.19 12.09
C ARG A 22 -13.44 -30.73 11.46
N GLU A 23 -14.58 -30.49 12.07
CA GLU A 23 -15.86 -30.88 11.49
C GLU A 23 -16.17 -30.12 10.19
N ILE A 24 -15.97 -28.80 10.21
CA ILE A 24 -16.10 -27.94 9.01
C ILE A 24 -15.15 -28.42 7.91
N GLU A 25 -13.88 -28.65 8.23
CA GLU A 25 -12.85 -29.09 7.28
C GLU A 25 -13.19 -30.48 6.67
N ARG A 26 -13.67 -31.42 7.47
CA ARG A 26 -14.13 -32.74 6.98
C ARG A 26 -15.28 -32.63 5.99
N ARG A 27 -16.26 -31.77 6.29
CA ARG A 27 -17.40 -31.55 5.39
C ARG A 27 -16.98 -30.90 4.08
N ARG A 28 -16.09 -29.91 4.13
CA ARG A 28 -15.50 -29.31 2.92
C ARG A 28 -14.72 -30.34 2.09
N PHE A 29 -13.97 -31.23 2.74
CA PHE A 29 -13.27 -32.31 2.05
C PHE A 29 -14.24 -33.26 1.32
N ALA A 30 -15.47 -33.41 1.83
CA ALA A 30 -16.54 -34.17 1.18
C ALA A 30 -17.28 -33.37 0.08
N GLY A 31 -16.92 -32.10 -0.16
CA GLY A 31 -17.54 -31.23 -1.16
C GLY A 31 -18.69 -30.35 -0.65
N ASP A 32 -18.98 -30.35 0.65
CA ASP A 32 -20.01 -29.47 1.24
C ASP A 32 -19.51 -28.02 1.42
N ASP A 33 -20.45 -27.06 1.42
CA ASP A 33 -20.26 -25.73 2.02
C ASP A 33 -20.92 -25.70 3.42
N PRO A 34 -20.18 -26.06 4.49
CA PRO A 34 -20.76 -26.18 5.83
C PRO A 34 -21.17 -24.82 6.39
N VAL A 35 -22.41 -24.78 6.88
CA VAL A 35 -22.97 -23.65 7.63
C VAL A 35 -23.02 -24.02 9.12
N VAL A 36 -22.57 -23.13 9.97
CA VAL A 36 -22.52 -23.31 11.43
C VAL A 36 -23.78 -22.72 12.04
N GLU A 37 -24.66 -23.59 12.55
CA GLU A 37 -25.89 -23.15 13.19
C GLU A 37 -25.67 -22.81 14.67
N LEU A 38 -26.22 -21.66 15.09
CA LEU A 38 -26.32 -21.24 16.47
C LEU A 38 -27.79 -21.33 16.90
N ALA A 39 -28.07 -22.21 17.87
CA ALA A 39 -29.40 -22.37 18.45
C ALA A 39 -29.56 -21.48 19.69
N ALA A 40 -30.75 -20.88 19.87
CA ALA A 40 -31.04 -19.97 20.99
C ALA A 40 -30.80 -20.57 22.40
N ARG A 41 -30.83 -21.91 22.54
CA ARG A 41 -30.64 -22.62 23.83
C ARG A 41 -29.22 -23.15 24.04
N MET A 42 -28.29 -22.80 23.17
CA MET A 42 -26.92 -23.30 23.20
C MET A 42 -26.13 -22.68 24.36
N PRO A 43 -25.29 -23.45 25.09
CA PRO A 43 -24.44 -22.89 26.14
C PRO A 43 -23.48 -21.82 25.60
N GLY A 44 -23.27 -20.74 26.34
CA GLY A 44 -22.45 -19.61 25.88
C GLY A 44 -21.04 -19.99 25.41
N ALA A 45 -20.37 -20.93 26.09
CA ALA A 45 -19.05 -21.41 25.67
C ALA A 45 -19.08 -22.17 24.32
N GLU A 46 -20.17 -22.85 24.00
CA GLU A 46 -20.37 -23.52 22.70
C GLU A 46 -20.68 -22.50 21.61
N VAL A 47 -21.48 -21.48 21.91
CA VAL A 47 -21.73 -20.34 21.01
C VAL A 47 -20.41 -19.67 20.63
N VAL A 48 -19.59 -19.31 21.62
CA VAL A 48 -18.26 -18.69 21.39
C VAL A 48 -17.37 -19.62 20.58
N ALA A 49 -17.32 -20.91 20.89
CA ALA A 49 -16.51 -21.87 20.15
C ALA A 49 -16.91 -21.96 18.67
N ARG A 50 -18.21 -21.99 18.39
CA ARG A 50 -18.76 -22.06 17.03
C ARG A 50 -18.55 -20.79 16.23
N VAL A 51 -18.74 -19.62 16.85
CA VAL A 51 -18.47 -18.32 16.21
C VAL A 51 -16.99 -18.20 15.84
N LEU A 52 -16.08 -18.49 16.78
CA LEU A 52 -14.64 -18.44 16.52
C LEU A 52 -14.20 -19.49 15.50
N ALA A 53 -14.79 -20.69 15.50
CA ALA A 53 -14.50 -21.70 14.50
C ALA A 53 -14.97 -21.23 13.12
N ALA A 54 -16.20 -20.72 13.00
CA ALA A 54 -16.77 -20.21 11.76
C ALA A 54 -15.92 -19.08 11.17
N GLU A 55 -15.56 -18.08 11.98
CA GLU A 55 -14.66 -16.97 11.60
C GLU A 55 -13.32 -17.49 11.07
N ARG A 56 -12.64 -18.36 11.84
CA ARG A 56 -11.32 -18.90 11.46
C ARG A 56 -11.32 -19.78 10.22
N THR A 57 -12.46 -20.38 9.90
CA THR A 57 -12.62 -21.20 8.69
C THR A 57 -13.31 -20.46 7.55
N GLY A 58 -13.81 -19.24 7.76
CA GLY A 58 -14.66 -18.54 6.80
C GLY A 58 -15.98 -19.26 6.50
N ALA A 59 -16.53 -20.00 7.47
CA ALA A 59 -17.82 -20.66 7.32
C ALA A 59 -18.95 -19.69 7.69
N ALA A 60 -20.07 -19.78 6.99
CA ALA A 60 -21.24 -18.97 7.34
C ALA A 60 -21.85 -19.42 8.67
N LEU A 61 -22.40 -18.48 9.43
CA LEU A 61 -23.20 -18.69 10.62
C LEU A 61 -24.68 -18.55 10.27
N THR A 62 -25.54 -19.37 10.89
CA THR A 62 -26.98 -19.14 10.90
C THR A 62 -27.46 -18.87 12.32
N VAL A 63 -28.14 -17.75 12.54
CA VAL A 63 -28.73 -17.34 13.82
C VAL A 63 -30.21 -17.06 13.58
N ASP A 64 -31.09 -17.83 14.22
CA ASP A 64 -32.55 -17.69 14.07
C ASP A 64 -33.04 -17.66 12.61
N GLY A 65 -32.38 -18.43 11.74
CA GLY A 65 -32.69 -18.52 10.31
C GLY A 65 -32.03 -17.45 9.44
N ALA A 66 -31.37 -16.44 10.02
CA ALA A 66 -30.58 -15.46 9.29
C ALA A 66 -29.13 -15.96 9.08
N ARG A 67 -28.64 -15.93 7.84
CA ARG A 67 -27.27 -16.30 7.48
C ARG A 67 -26.37 -15.07 7.54
N PHE A 68 -25.24 -15.18 8.24
CA PHE A 68 -24.22 -14.15 8.40
C PHE A 68 -22.84 -14.74 8.15
N ASN A 69 -21.89 -13.95 7.65
CA ASN A 69 -20.49 -14.37 7.58
C ASN A 69 -19.62 -13.54 8.53
N PRO A 70 -19.11 -14.13 9.62
CA PRO A 70 -18.24 -13.42 10.56
C PRO A 70 -16.91 -12.98 9.94
N ALA A 71 -16.49 -13.60 8.83
CA ALA A 71 -15.27 -13.22 8.15
C ALA A 71 -15.41 -11.98 7.24
N GLU A 72 -16.63 -11.46 7.04
CA GLU A 72 -16.86 -10.31 6.14
C GLU A 72 -16.18 -9.04 6.65
N ASP A 73 -16.27 -8.75 7.95
CA ASP A 73 -15.61 -7.59 8.58
C ASP A 73 -14.08 -7.68 8.43
N LEU A 74 -13.53 -8.89 8.57
CA LEU A 74 -12.10 -9.16 8.37
C LEU A 74 -11.70 -8.99 6.89
N ALA A 75 -12.57 -9.37 5.96
CA ALA A 75 -12.35 -9.17 4.53
C ALA A 75 -12.32 -7.67 4.20
N GLU A 76 -13.22 -6.88 4.79
CA GLU A 76 -13.25 -5.43 4.60
C GLU A 76 -12.01 -4.75 5.23
N GLU A 77 -11.61 -5.16 6.44
CA GLU A 77 -10.38 -4.68 7.07
C GLU A 77 -9.15 -5.01 6.22
N ALA A 78 -9.05 -6.23 5.71
CA ALA A 78 -7.97 -6.65 4.81
C ALA A 78 -7.96 -5.81 3.53
N LEU A 79 -9.13 -5.53 2.93
CA LEU A 79 -9.23 -4.67 1.75
C LEU A 79 -8.76 -3.24 2.07
N ARG A 80 -9.23 -2.62 3.16
CA ARG A 80 -8.77 -1.28 3.58
C ARG A 80 -7.26 -1.26 3.83
N GLY A 81 -6.73 -2.31 4.45
CA GLY A 81 -5.30 -2.51 4.66
C GLY A 81 -4.51 -2.63 3.36
N ALA A 82 -5.06 -3.30 2.35
CA ALA A 82 -4.46 -3.38 1.01
C ALA A 82 -4.41 -2.02 0.32
N ILE A 83 -5.49 -1.23 0.39
CA ILE A 83 -5.56 0.12 -0.18
C ILE A 83 -4.52 1.03 0.49
N GLY A 84 -4.43 0.97 1.82
CA GLY A 84 -3.40 1.68 2.58
C GLY A 84 -1.98 1.29 2.15
N ALA A 85 -1.73 -0.01 1.97
CA ALA A 85 -0.44 -0.52 1.50
C ALA A 85 -0.13 -0.09 0.06
N LEU A 86 -1.13 -0.02 -0.84
CA LEU A 86 -0.95 0.52 -2.19
C LEU A 86 -0.57 2.00 -2.17
N ARG A 87 -1.22 2.81 -1.35
CA ARG A 87 -0.88 4.24 -1.15
C ARG A 87 0.55 4.43 -0.63
N SER A 88 1.03 3.53 0.22
CA SER A 88 2.39 3.54 0.74
C SER A 88 3.38 2.74 -0.10
N TRP A 89 3.02 2.36 -1.34
CA TRP A 89 3.89 1.67 -2.29
C TRP A 89 4.37 0.28 -1.86
N SER A 90 3.66 -0.35 -0.94
CA SER A 90 4.01 -1.65 -0.35
C SER A 90 3.32 -2.78 -1.11
N PHE A 91 3.72 -3.02 -2.37
CA PHE A 91 3.05 -3.96 -3.28
C PHE A 91 2.96 -5.41 -2.75
N ALA A 92 3.99 -5.91 -2.07
CA ALA A 92 3.97 -7.25 -1.48
C ALA A 92 2.93 -7.37 -0.37
N VAL A 93 2.83 -6.35 0.50
CA VAL A 93 1.84 -6.30 1.58
C VAL A 93 0.43 -6.17 0.99
N ALA A 94 0.25 -5.27 0.02
CA ALA A 94 -1.02 -5.11 -0.68
C ALA A 94 -1.50 -6.43 -1.30
N ARG A 95 -0.61 -7.19 -1.96
CA ARG A 95 -0.95 -8.50 -2.54
C ARG A 95 -1.49 -9.46 -1.48
N VAL A 96 -0.76 -9.64 -0.38
CA VAL A 96 -1.15 -10.54 0.71
C VAL A 96 -2.50 -10.14 1.27
N ARG A 97 -2.72 -8.84 1.51
CA ARG A 97 -3.98 -8.31 2.03
C ARG A 97 -5.15 -8.48 1.06
N LEU A 98 -4.93 -8.37 -0.25
CA LEU A 98 -5.96 -8.61 -1.26
C LEU A 98 -6.30 -10.10 -1.41
N ASP A 99 -5.30 -10.98 -1.26
CA ASP A 99 -5.53 -12.42 -1.20
C ASP A 99 -6.34 -12.78 0.05
N GLU A 100 -5.97 -12.23 1.21
CA GLU A 100 -6.71 -12.35 2.46
C GLU A 100 -8.16 -11.85 2.38
N ALA A 101 -8.40 -10.72 1.70
CA ALA A 101 -9.74 -10.18 1.49
C ALA A 101 -10.56 -11.08 0.56
N ALA A 102 -9.99 -11.53 -0.56
CA ALA A 102 -10.68 -12.38 -1.54
C ALA A 102 -11.02 -13.77 -0.98
N GLU A 103 -10.18 -14.33 -0.10
CA GLU A 103 -10.44 -15.61 0.56
C GLU A 103 -11.59 -15.54 1.58
N ARG A 104 -11.80 -14.38 2.20
CA ARG A 104 -12.78 -14.19 3.28
C ARG A 104 -14.11 -13.60 2.81
N ALA A 105 -14.09 -12.77 1.77
CA ALA A 105 -15.28 -12.08 1.27
C ALA A 105 -16.30 -13.07 0.70
N HIS A 106 -17.54 -12.96 1.16
CA HIS A 106 -18.69 -13.66 0.59
C HIS A 106 -19.70 -12.69 -0.03
N ASP A 107 -19.64 -11.39 0.31
CA ASP A 107 -20.37 -10.36 -0.43
C ASP A 107 -19.81 -10.24 -1.86
N PRO A 108 -20.65 -10.43 -2.90
CA PRO A 108 -20.25 -10.25 -4.28
C PRO A 108 -19.63 -8.87 -4.58
N ALA A 109 -20.11 -7.79 -3.93
CA ALA A 109 -19.54 -6.47 -4.14
C ALA A 109 -18.11 -6.37 -3.57
N LEU A 110 -17.88 -6.91 -2.38
CA LEU A 110 -16.54 -6.95 -1.77
C LEU A 110 -15.57 -7.83 -2.56
N GLN A 111 -16.03 -8.99 -3.06
CA GLN A 111 -15.25 -9.85 -3.95
C GLN A 111 -14.83 -9.11 -5.23
N GLN A 112 -15.74 -8.37 -5.85
CA GLN A 112 -15.46 -7.57 -7.03
C GLN A 112 -14.49 -6.41 -6.73
N ARG A 113 -14.62 -5.72 -5.58
CA ARG A 113 -13.62 -4.73 -5.16
C ARG A 113 -12.24 -5.35 -4.96
N ALA A 114 -12.15 -6.51 -4.31
CA ALA A 114 -10.88 -7.20 -4.14
C ALA A 114 -10.26 -7.57 -5.51
N ALA A 115 -11.06 -8.07 -6.45
CA ALA A 115 -10.62 -8.36 -7.81
C ALA A 115 -10.12 -7.12 -8.56
N LEU A 116 -10.84 -6.00 -8.45
CA LEU A 116 -10.44 -4.70 -9.00
C LEU A 116 -9.08 -4.25 -8.46
N PHE A 117 -8.91 -4.25 -7.14
CA PHE A 117 -7.64 -3.82 -6.55
C PHE A 117 -6.48 -4.78 -6.85
N LYS A 118 -6.74 -6.08 -7.09
CA LYS A 118 -5.71 -6.99 -7.63
C LYS A 118 -5.30 -6.60 -9.05
N ALA A 119 -6.23 -6.20 -9.91
CA ALA A 119 -5.93 -5.72 -11.26
C ALA A 119 -5.14 -4.40 -11.22
N LEU A 120 -5.58 -3.44 -10.39
CA LEU A 120 -4.89 -2.16 -10.19
C LEU A 120 -3.48 -2.35 -9.62
N LEU A 121 -3.29 -3.25 -8.64
CA LEU A 121 -1.97 -3.61 -8.11
C LEU A 121 -1.05 -4.11 -9.23
N ARG A 122 -1.51 -5.01 -10.10
CA ARG A 122 -0.72 -5.52 -11.22
C ARG A 122 -0.34 -4.38 -12.17
N LEU A 123 -1.30 -3.54 -12.55
CA LEU A 123 -1.06 -2.37 -13.39
C LEU A 123 0.01 -1.47 -12.79
N VAL A 124 -0.20 -0.96 -11.57
CA VAL A 124 0.74 -0.02 -10.94
C VAL A 124 2.11 -0.64 -10.74
N SER A 125 2.18 -1.89 -10.27
CA SER A 125 3.47 -2.58 -10.11
C SER A 125 4.22 -2.69 -11.43
N ALA A 126 3.54 -2.99 -12.54
CA ALA A 126 4.16 -3.07 -13.86
C ALA A 126 4.57 -1.70 -14.39
N LEU A 127 3.75 -0.65 -14.21
CA LEU A 127 4.11 0.72 -14.60
C LEU A 127 5.33 1.23 -13.85
N VAL A 128 5.42 0.91 -12.56
CA VAL A 128 6.54 1.30 -11.74
C VAL A 128 7.76 0.47 -12.07
N TYR A 129 7.69 -0.87 -12.13
CA TYR A 129 8.87 -1.73 -12.30
C TYR A 129 9.42 -1.79 -13.74
N THR A 130 8.63 -1.46 -14.75
CA THR A 130 9.09 -1.45 -16.15
C THR A 130 9.88 -0.16 -16.44
N PRO A 131 11.12 -0.23 -16.99
CA PRO A 131 11.84 0.95 -17.46
C PRO A 131 10.98 1.87 -18.35
N LEU A 132 11.20 3.19 -18.30
CA LEU A 132 10.38 4.16 -19.04
C LEU A 132 10.53 4.02 -20.57
N ASP A 133 11.67 3.51 -21.04
CA ASP A 133 11.99 3.24 -22.44
C ASP A 133 11.38 1.92 -22.97
N GLU A 134 10.79 1.11 -22.10
CA GLU A 134 10.15 -0.16 -22.47
C GLU A 134 8.62 -0.05 -22.40
N LYS A 135 7.88 -0.87 -23.16
CA LYS A 135 6.44 -1.04 -22.94
C LYS A 135 6.22 -1.93 -21.71
N PRO A 136 5.28 -1.61 -20.78
CA PRO A 136 4.90 -2.48 -19.69
C PRO A 136 4.55 -3.88 -20.21
N ARG A 137 5.14 -4.93 -19.62
CA ARG A 137 4.88 -6.33 -19.99
C ARG A 137 3.87 -6.97 -19.04
N GLY A 138 3.18 -8.01 -19.51
CA GLY A 138 2.44 -8.95 -18.64
C GLY A 138 1.05 -8.51 -18.19
N GLY A 139 0.22 -8.00 -19.12
CA GLY A 139 -1.17 -7.69 -18.82
C GLY A 139 -1.41 -6.42 -18.01
N ALA A 140 -0.42 -5.53 -18.01
CA ALA A 140 -0.54 -4.16 -17.51
C ALA A 140 -0.93 -3.20 -18.65
N ASP A 141 -1.91 -3.62 -19.44
CA ASP A 141 -2.52 -2.80 -20.48
C ASP A 141 -3.97 -2.51 -20.06
N LEU A 142 -4.51 -1.38 -20.49
CA LEU A 142 -5.89 -0.97 -20.17
C LEU A 142 -6.90 -2.03 -20.55
N ALA A 143 -6.63 -2.79 -21.62
CA ALA A 143 -7.50 -3.88 -22.07
C ALA A 143 -7.78 -4.93 -20.98
N ASP A 144 -6.79 -5.28 -20.17
CA ASP A 144 -6.96 -6.28 -19.10
C ASP A 144 -7.74 -5.69 -17.91
N LEU A 145 -7.50 -4.42 -17.58
CA LEU A 145 -8.28 -3.72 -16.57
C LEU A 145 -9.73 -3.50 -17.03
N ASP A 146 -9.93 -3.14 -18.30
CA ASP A 146 -11.26 -2.96 -18.91
C ASP A 146 -12.04 -4.27 -18.95
N ALA A 147 -11.37 -5.40 -19.23
CA ALA A 147 -11.98 -6.72 -19.14
C ALA A 147 -12.42 -7.04 -17.70
N VAL A 148 -11.61 -6.70 -16.70
CA VAL A 148 -11.98 -6.84 -15.29
C VAL A 148 -13.15 -5.93 -14.95
N LEU A 149 -13.04 -4.63 -15.22
CA LEU A 149 -14.07 -3.61 -14.95
C LEU A 149 -15.41 -3.95 -15.61
N GLY A 150 -15.39 -4.43 -16.85
CA GLY A 150 -16.59 -4.85 -17.57
C GLY A 150 -17.33 -6.02 -16.92
N GLY A 151 -16.67 -6.78 -16.05
CA GLY A 151 -17.25 -7.86 -15.25
C GLY A 151 -17.70 -7.46 -13.84
N LEU A 152 -17.52 -6.20 -13.40
CA LEU A 152 -17.82 -5.76 -12.03
C LEU A 152 -19.22 -5.17 -11.89
N ASP A 153 -20.25 -5.95 -12.20
CA ASP A 153 -21.66 -5.54 -12.20
C ASP A 153 -22.25 -5.18 -10.82
N ARG A 154 -21.55 -5.50 -9.72
CA ARG A 154 -21.96 -5.20 -8.34
C ARG A 154 -21.35 -3.92 -7.80
N LEU A 155 -20.40 -3.31 -8.51
CA LEU A 155 -19.85 -2.01 -8.14
C LEU A 155 -20.68 -0.86 -8.73
N PRO A 156 -20.83 0.27 -8.02
CA PRO A 156 -21.42 1.48 -8.58
C PRO A 156 -20.72 1.90 -9.88
N ALA A 157 -21.49 2.29 -10.90
CA ALA A 157 -20.93 2.72 -12.19
C ALA A 157 -19.95 3.91 -12.04
N ALA A 158 -20.19 4.79 -11.07
CA ALA A 158 -19.29 5.90 -10.75
C ALA A 158 -17.94 5.42 -10.17
N GLU A 159 -17.95 4.35 -9.35
CA GLU A 159 -16.73 3.74 -8.82
C GLU A 159 -15.93 3.09 -9.95
N GLN A 160 -16.59 2.37 -10.86
CA GLN A 160 -15.95 1.75 -12.02
C GLN A 160 -15.31 2.79 -12.96
N LEU A 161 -16.04 3.87 -13.27
CA LEU A 161 -15.53 4.96 -14.11
C LEU A 161 -14.32 5.64 -13.48
N HIS A 162 -14.39 5.93 -12.17
CA HIS A 162 -13.26 6.52 -11.43
C HIS A 162 -11.98 5.70 -11.59
N TYR A 163 -12.04 4.37 -11.40
CA TYR A 163 -10.84 3.55 -11.50
C TYR A 163 -10.35 3.34 -12.95
N ARG A 164 -11.23 3.46 -13.95
CA ARG A 164 -10.81 3.56 -15.35
C ARG A 164 -10.03 4.84 -15.61
N ASP A 165 -10.61 5.99 -15.25
CA ASP A 165 -9.98 7.30 -15.42
C ASP A 165 -8.65 7.38 -14.67
N GLU A 166 -8.56 6.74 -13.50
CA GLU A 166 -7.35 6.66 -12.71
C GLU A 166 -6.25 5.82 -13.38
N ALA A 167 -6.61 4.69 -14.01
CA ALA A 167 -5.64 3.90 -14.77
C ALA A 167 -5.13 4.67 -16.00
N ASP A 168 -6.02 5.35 -16.72
CA ASP A 168 -5.67 6.23 -17.83
C ASP A 168 -4.73 7.35 -17.38
N ARG A 169 -5.03 7.99 -16.23
CA ARG A 169 -4.19 9.03 -15.63
C ARG A 169 -2.77 8.53 -15.35
N LEU A 170 -2.63 7.34 -14.77
CA LEU A 170 -1.33 6.75 -14.43
C LEU A 170 -0.51 6.40 -15.68
N LEU A 171 -1.15 5.86 -16.71
CA LEU A 171 -0.51 5.60 -18.00
C LEU A 171 -0.05 6.89 -18.66
N ASN A 172 -0.91 7.92 -18.69
CA ASN A 172 -0.58 9.22 -19.25
C ASN A 172 0.60 9.88 -18.52
N LEU A 173 0.67 9.78 -17.20
CA LEU A 173 1.82 10.28 -16.42
C LEU A 173 3.12 9.54 -16.76
N ARG A 174 3.06 8.21 -16.85
CA ARG A 174 4.22 7.40 -17.23
C ARG A 174 4.69 7.75 -18.64
N ASP A 175 3.77 7.87 -19.57
CA ASP A 175 4.08 8.21 -20.95
C ASP A 175 4.65 9.64 -21.08
N ALA A 176 4.14 10.59 -20.30
CA ALA A 176 4.72 11.93 -20.24
C ALA A 176 6.15 11.91 -19.69
N ALA A 177 6.42 11.11 -18.66
CA ALA A 177 7.79 10.88 -18.15
C ALA A 177 8.70 10.30 -19.25
N ALA A 178 8.23 9.27 -19.96
CA ALA A 178 8.98 8.63 -21.05
C ALA A 178 9.23 9.56 -22.24
N ARG A 179 8.31 10.50 -22.52
CA ARG A 179 8.43 11.50 -23.59
C ARG A 179 9.26 12.74 -23.22
N GLY A 180 9.89 12.76 -22.05
CA GLY A 180 10.84 13.80 -21.66
C GLY A 180 10.32 14.87 -20.71
N ASP A 181 9.19 14.65 -20.01
CA ASP A 181 8.88 15.46 -18.82
C ASP A 181 9.90 15.14 -17.72
N ASN A 182 10.91 16.00 -17.61
CA ASN A 182 12.02 15.88 -16.66
C ASN A 182 11.58 15.75 -15.21
N TYR A 183 10.46 16.35 -14.82
CA TYR A 183 9.97 16.23 -13.44
C TYR A 183 9.30 14.88 -13.20
N LEU A 184 8.49 14.40 -14.15
CA LEU A 184 7.85 13.10 -14.01
C LEU A 184 8.88 11.97 -14.10
N ASP A 185 9.92 12.10 -14.93
CA ASP A 185 11.07 11.18 -14.94
C ASP A 185 11.79 11.17 -13.58
N ALA A 186 12.05 12.35 -13.01
CA ALA A 186 12.69 12.47 -11.71
C ALA A 186 11.84 11.86 -10.60
N ALA A 187 10.54 12.19 -10.54
CA ALA A 187 9.60 11.65 -9.56
C ALA A 187 9.49 10.12 -9.67
N TRP A 188 9.33 9.57 -10.89
CA TRP A 188 9.25 8.14 -11.13
C TRP A 188 10.54 7.40 -10.71
N THR A 189 11.70 7.98 -10.99
CA THR A 189 12.98 7.36 -10.64
C THR A 189 13.27 7.42 -9.14
N LEU A 190 12.90 8.52 -8.47
CA LEU A 190 12.97 8.63 -7.02
C LEU A 190 12.02 7.63 -6.34
N LEU A 191 10.83 7.42 -6.89
CA LEU A 191 9.91 6.36 -6.43
C LEU A 191 10.56 4.98 -6.54
N ARG A 192 11.24 4.67 -7.65
CA ARG A 192 11.97 3.40 -7.82
C ARG A 192 13.11 3.24 -6.82
N ALA A 193 13.88 4.29 -6.57
CA ALA A 193 14.92 4.27 -5.55
C ALA A 193 14.32 4.03 -4.15
N ARG A 194 13.20 4.68 -3.83
CA ARG A 194 12.48 4.49 -2.56
C ARG A 194 11.99 3.06 -2.38
N LEU A 195 11.41 2.47 -3.42
CA LEU A 195 10.99 1.08 -3.40
C LEU A 195 12.16 0.13 -3.14
N ALA A 196 13.29 0.33 -3.83
CA ALA A 196 14.49 -0.48 -3.60
C ALA A 196 15.01 -0.34 -2.16
N MET A 197 15.06 0.88 -1.60
CA MET A 197 15.42 1.10 -0.19
C MET A 197 14.48 0.38 0.77
N SER A 198 13.16 0.45 0.54
CA SER A 198 12.17 -0.22 1.39
C SER A 198 12.30 -1.75 1.37
N ALA A 199 12.84 -2.31 0.29
CA ALA A 199 13.12 -3.73 0.13
C ALA A 199 14.52 -4.13 0.67
N GLY A 200 15.28 -3.19 1.27
CA GLY A 200 16.65 -3.42 1.73
C GLY A 200 17.67 -3.60 0.61
N GLN A 201 17.35 -3.17 -0.62
CA GLN A 201 18.20 -3.29 -1.80
C GLN A 201 18.95 -1.97 -2.04
N ASP A 202 19.88 -1.65 -1.13
CA ASP A 202 20.64 -0.39 -1.14
C ASP A 202 21.39 -0.14 -2.45
N GLU A 203 22.00 -1.17 -3.02
CA GLU A 203 22.76 -1.09 -4.27
C GLU A 203 21.85 -0.78 -5.46
N ALA A 204 20.66 -1.39 -5.50
CA ALA A 204 19.67 -1.11 -6.53
C ALA A 204 19.14 0.32 -6.39
N ALA A 205 18.93 0.81 -5.16
CA ALA A 205 18.56 2.19 -4.91
C ALA A 205 19.64 3.17 -5.42
N ILE A 206 20.91 2.92 -5.09
CA ILE A 206 22.04 3.72 -5.58
C ILE A 206 22.10 3.71 -7.11
N LEU A 207 21.89 2.56 -7.74
CA LEU A 207 21.89 2.45 -9.21
C LEU A 207 20.80 3.34 -9.84
N TRP A 208 19.59 3.36 -9.29
CA TRP A 208 18.52 4.25 -9.77
C TRP A 208 18.86 5.73 -9.59
N LEU A 209 19.43 6.10 -8.45
CA LEU A 209 19.83 7.48 -8.15
C LEU A 209 20.97 7.95 -9.07
N LEU A 210 21.92 7.06 -9.41
CA LEU A 210 22.98 7.36 -10.37
C LEU A 210 22.46 7.47 -11.80
N ARG A 211 21.48 6.63 -12.20
CA ARG A 211 20.79 6.77 -13.49
C ARG A 211 20.07 8.11 -13.59
N LEU A 212 19.37 8.51 -12.53
CA LEU A 212 18.72 9.83 -12.45
C LEU A 212 19.75 10.95 -12.62
N ALA A 213 20.84 10.91 -11.85
CA ALA A 213 21.89 11.91 -11.94
C ALA A 213 22.54 11.98 -13.33
N ALA A 214 22.72 10.83 -13.99
CA ALA A 214 23.27 10.78 -15.34
C ALA A 214 22.33 11.43 -16.37
N ARG A 215 21.01 11.17 -16.31
CA ARG A 215 20.03 11.79 -17.23
C ARG A 215 19.91 13.30 -17.04
N HIS A 216 20.03 13.79 -15.81
CA HIS A 216 20.00 15.22 -15.50
C HIS A 216 21.38 15.87 -15.40
N ALA A 217 22.45 15.19 -15.82
CA ALA A 217 23.83 15.68 -15.68
C ALA A 217 24.04 17.12 -16.22
N PRO A 218 23.46 17.52 -17.38
CA PRO A 218 23.60 18.89 -17.87
C PRO A 218 23.03 19.94 -16.91
N ALA A 219 21.92 19.62 -16.25
CA ALA A 219 21.25 20.52 -15.31
C ALA A 219 21.89 20.47 -13.90
N LEU A 220 22.49 19.34 -13.54
CA LEU A 220 23.19 19.14 -12.28
C LEU A 220 24.61 19.73 -12.26
N ALA A 221 25.10 20.23 -13.41
CA ALA A 221 26.38 20.92 -13.50
C ALA A 221 26.51 22.03 -12.43
N PRO A 222 27.71 22.28 -11.89
CA PRO A 222 27.92 23.25 -10.83
C PRO A 222 27.47 24.64 -11.28
N GLY A 223 26.34 25.09 -10.71
CA GLY A 223 25.92 26.49 -10.77
C GLY A 223 26.63 27.31 -9.68
N PRO A 224 26.48 28.64 -9.67
CA PRO A 224 27.17 29.53 -8.75
C PRO A 224 26.79 29.36 -7.26
N ASN A 225 25.78 28.55 -6.93
CA ASN A 225 25.33 28.30 -5.56
C ASN A 225 25.91 26.99 -5.00
N ALA A 226 26.51 27.09 -3.82
CA ALA A 226 27.50 26.20 -3.20
C ALA A 226 27.07 24.77 -2.76
N GLU A 227 25.93 24.23 -3.22
CA GLU A 227 25.54 22.83 -2.94
C GLU A 227 26.12 21.80 -3.93
N ALA A 228 26.69 22.29 -5.04
CA ALA A 228 27.32 21.45 -6.05
C ALA A 228 28.49 20.55 -5.55
N PRO A 229 29.34 20.97 -4.58
CA PRO A 229 30.46 20.14 -4.11
C PRO A 229 29.99 18.91 -3.33
N TYR A 230 28.98 19.06 -2.46
CA TYR A 230 28.51 17.97 -1.59
C TYR A 230 27.79 16.88 -2.38
N LEU A 231 26.87 17.25 -3.29
CA LEU A 231 26.20 16.28 -4.15
C LEU A 231 27.19 15.58 -5.08
N ALA A 232 28.17 16.29 -5.64
CA ALA A 232 29.22 15.68 -6.46
C ALA A 232 30.01 14.63 -5.66
N GLU A 233 30.41 14.94 -4.43
CA GLU A 233 31.10 13.99 -3.55
C GLU A 233 30.25 12.75 -3.23
N LEU A 234 28.95 12.92 -2.96
CA LEU A 234 28.03 11.81 -2.75
C LEU A 234 27.90 10.92 -4.00
N LEU A 235 27.80 11.53 -5.19
CA LEU A 235 27.72 10.81 -6.46
C LEU A 235 29.01 10.03 -6.74
N ASP A 236 30.18 10.62 -6.49
CA ASP A 236 31.47 9.96 -6.69
C ASP A 236 31.65 8.77 -5.72
N ARG A 237 31.30 8.95 -4.44
CA ARG A 237 31.33 7.85 -3.46
C ARG A 237 30.32 6.75 -3.81
N ALA A 238 29.14 7.10 -4.31
CA ALA A 238 28.13 6.14 -4.76
C ALA A 238 28.61 5.31 -5.97
N ARG A 239 29.25 5.96 -6.96
CA ARG A 239 29.89 5.27 -8.10
C ARG A 239 31.00 4.34 -7.63
N ALA A 240 31.88 4.81 -6.74
CA ALA A 240 32.97 4.01 -6.19
C ALA A 240 32.45 2.76 -5.47
N ARG A 241 31.36 2.89 -4.69
CA ARG A 241 30.71 1.74 -4.02
C ARG A 241 30.21 0.69 -5.02
N LEU A 242 29.50 1.10 -6.08
CA LEU A 242 29.02 0.15 -7.09
C LEU A 242 30.17 -0.50 -7.88
N LEU A 243 31.20 0.26 -8.24
CA LEU A 243 32.37 -0.28 -8.95
C LEU A 243 33.13 -1.31 -8.11
N ALA A 244 33.34 -1.02 -6.82
CA ALA A 244 33.97 -1.96 -5.89
C ALA A 244 33.19 -3.28 -5.79
N MET A 245 31.85 -3.23 -5.80
CA MET A 245 31.00 -4.43 -5.76
C MET A 245 31.19 -5.33 -7.00
N ILE A 246 31.39 -4.74 -8.18
CA ILE A 246 31.60 -5.50 -9.42
C ILE A 246 33.08 -5.81 -9.71
N GLY A 247 33.97 -5.61 -8.73
CA GLY A 247 35.39 -5.93 -8.85
C GLY A 247 36.20 -4.94 -9.71
N HIS A 248 35.64 -3.79 -10.04
CA HIS A 248 36.35 -2.74 -10.78
C HIS A 248 36.96 -1.72 -9.81
N PRO A 249 38.25 -1.34 -9.99
CA PRO A 249 38.84 -0.28 -9.19
C PRO A 249 38.10 1.03 -9.43
N ALA A 250 37.81 1.77 -8.36
CA ALA A 250 37.22 3.10 -8.48
C ALA A 250 38.15 3.99 -9.33
N PRO A 251 37.61 4.80 -10.26
CA PRO A 251 38.42 5.71 -11.05
C PRO A 251 39.11 6.68 -10.11
N VAL A 252 40.44 6.55 -10.01
CA VAL A 252 41.27 7.53 -9.31
C VAL A 252 41.39 8.72 -10.26
N ALA A 253 40.79 9.86 -9.90
CA ALA A 253 40.96 11.08 -10.69
C ALA A 253 42.46 11.42 -10.79
N GLU A 254 42.97 11.57 -12.01
CA GLU A 254 44.37 11.91 -12.26
C GLU A 254 44.78 13.13 -11.43
N GLY A 255 45.82 12.97 -10.59
CA GLY A 255 46.37 14.03 -9.74
C GLY A 255 45.79 14.13 -8.33
N LYS A 256 44.77 13.36 -7.94
CA LYS A 256 44.37 13.20 -6.53
C LYS A 256 44.86 11.86 -6.03
N ALA A 257 45.72 11.86 -5.01
CA ALA A 257 46.05 10.64 -4.28
C ALA A 257 44.75 9.94 -3.90
N ALA A 258 44.67 8.62 -4.11
CA ALA A 258 43.59 7.82 -3.57
C ALA A 258 43.41 8.24 -2.12
N PRO A 259 42.23 8.76 -1.70
CA PRO A 259 42.05 9.10 -0.31
C PRO A 259 42.43 7.85 0.46
N ALA A 260 43.40 8.00 1.36
CA ALA A 260 43.74 6.97 2.32
C ALA A 260 42.42 6.41 2.87
N ALA A 261 42.40 5.12 3.21
CA ALA A 261 41.26 4.43 3.80
C ALA A 261 40.83 5.00 5.17
N ALA A 262 40.81 6.32 5.35
CA ALA A 262 39.97 7.03 6.26
C ALA A 262 38.54 6.62 5.95
N GLU A 263 38.02 5.73 6.81
CA GLU A 263 36.62 5.45 7.12
C GLU A 263 35.65 6.33 6.34
N THR A 264 35.52 6.06 5.05
CA THR A 264 34.70 6.88 4.16
C THR A 264 33.31 6.38 4.43
N LYS A 265 32.58 7.10 5.30
CA LYS A 265 31.23 6.76 5.71
C LYS A 265 30.45 6.35 4.45
N ALA A 266 30.09 5.07 4.39
CA ALA A 266 29.45 4.50 3.21
C ALA A 266 28.23 5.35 2.83
N VAL A 267 28.09 5.66 1.54
CA VAL A 267 26.96 6.49 1.07
C VAL A 267 25.67 5.77 1.40
N ARG A 268 24.81 6.46 2.14
CA ARG A 268 23.46 5.99 2.44
C ARG A 268 22.56 6.40 1.28
N PRO A 269 21.78 5.48 0.68
CA PRO A 269 20.91 5.80 -0.43
C PRO A 269 19.90 6.91 -0.11
N GLY A 270 19.44 6.98 1.15
CA GLY A 270 18.54 8.05 1.61
C GLY A 270 19.16 9.46 1.58
N GLU A 271 20.44 9.58 1.94
CA GLU A 271 21.17 10.86 1.90
C GLU A 271 21.35 11.33 0.45
N LEU A 272 21.75 10.42 -0.44
CA LEU A 272 21.88 10.70 -1.87
C LEU A 272 20.52 11.07 -2.51
N SER A 273 19.45 10.36 -2.13
CA SER A 273 18.09 10.64 -2.61
C SER A 273 17.62 12.04 -2.22
N GLN A 274 17.81 12.42 -0.95
CA GLN A 274 17.45 13.76 -0.46
C GLN A 274 18.24 14.86 -1.16
N ALA A 275 19.56 14.69 -1.29
CA ALA A 275 20.41 15.67 -1.97
C ALA A 275 20.04 15.84 -3.45
N LEU A 276 19.75 14.73 -4.16
CA LEU A 276 19.28 14.78 -5.54
C LEU A 276 17.90 15.43 -5.66
N ALA A 277 16.94 15.07 -4.82
CA ALA A 277 15.60 15.65 -4.84
C ALA A 277 15.63 17.16 -4.58
N ALA A 278 16.42 17.61 -3.61
CA ALA A 278 16.60 19.03 -3.31
C ALA A 278 17.19 19.80 -4.51
N ARG A 279 18.27 19.28 -5.10
CA ARG A 279 18.93 19.91 -6.25
C ARG A 279 18.02 19.94 -7.49
N LEU A 280 17.36 18.83 -7.80
CA LEU A 280 16.41 18.76 -8.91
C LEU A 280 15.19 19.65 -8.64
N GLY A 281 14.73 19.75 -7.40
CA GLY A 281 13.65 20.66 -7.01
C GLY A 281 13.99 22.13 -7.29
N ALA A 282 15.22 22.54 -6.96
CA ALA A 282 15.72 23.88 -7.25
C ALA A 282 15.82 24.17 -8.76
N ILE A 283 16.18 23.17 -9.57
CA ILE A 283 16.31 23.27 -11.03
C ILE A 283 14.94 23.29 -11.72
N LEU A 284 14.05 22.39 -11.31
CA LEU A 284 12.76 22.15 -11.96
C LEU A 284 11.66 23.10 -11.46
N GLY A 285 11.92 23.85 -10.38
CA GLY A 285 10.95 24.75 -9.75
C GLY A 285 9.84 24.06 -8.97
N ARG A 286 9.93 22.73 -8.79
CA ARG A 286 8.98 21.89 -8.06
C ARG A 286 9.68 20.66 -7.50
N ASP A 287 9.31 20.26 -6.28
CA ASP A 287 9.93 19.13 -5.57
C ASP A 287 9.51 17.76 -6.19
N PRO A 288 10.42 17.05 -6.88
CA PRO A 288 10.11 15.75 -7.47
C PRO A 288 9.86 14.65 -6.42
N GLY A 289 10.32 14.85 -5.17
CA GLY A 289 10.00 13.96 -4.06
C GLY A 289 8.51 13.97 -3.71
N ARG A 290 7.86 15.14 -3.75
CA ARG A 290 6.40 15.24 -3.65
C ARG A 290 5.70 14.73 -4.91
N GLY A 291 6.36 14.80 -6.06
CA GLY A 291 5.86 14.27 -7.32
C GLY A 291 5.67 12.76 -7.34
N MET A 292 6.29 12.00 -6.43
CA MET A 292 6.09 10.55 -6.34
C MET A 292 4.62 10.19 -6.12
N ASP A 293 3.89 10.98 -5.32
CA ASP A 293 2.48 10.74 -4.99
C ASP A 293 1.56 10.89 -6.21
N ALA A 294 2.03 11.57 -7.27
CA ALA A 294 1.28 11.65 -8.52
C ALA A 294 1.09 10.27 -9.17
N PHE A 295 1.95 9.30 -8.89
CA PHE A 295 1.80 7.94 -9.42
C PHE A 295 0.91 7.04 -8.53
N ALA A 296 0.49 7.50 -7.35
CA ALA A 296 -0.32 6.68 -6.44
C ALA A 296 -1.77 6.61 -6.92
N ILE A 297 -2.45 5.50 -6.61
CA ILE A 297 -3.89 5.36 -6.86
C ILE A 297 -4.67 6.26 -5.91
N VAL A 298 -5.57 7.07 -6.46
CA VAL A 298 -6.58 7.81 -5.71
C VAL A 298 -7.77 6.90 -5.43
N GLU A 299 -8.08 6.73 -4.15
CA GLU A 299 -9.24 5.95 -3.71
C GLU A 299 -10.55 6.67 -4.07
N TRP A 300 -11.52 5.90 -4.56
CA TRP A 300 -12.87 6.40 -4.74
C TRP A 300 -13.55 6.64 -3.39
N VAL A 301 -14.08 7.85 -3.19
CA VAL A 301 -14.89 8.20 -2.02
C VAL A 301 -16.31 8.43 -2.48
N ALA A 302 -17.25 7.66 -1.91
CA ALA A 302 -18.65 7.78 -2.25
C ALA A 302 -19.16 9.21 -1.97
N PRO A 303 -19.92 9.85 -2.89
CA PRO A 303 -20.33 11.25 -2.76
C PRO A 303 -21.14 11.55 -1.48
N ASP A 304 -21.94 10.59 -1.04
CA ASP A 304 -22.75 10.65 0.19
C ASP A 304 -21.91 10.64 1.47
N LEU A 305 -20.75 9.98 1.46
CA LEU A 305 -19.78 10.03 2.55
C LEU A 305 -18.89 11.27 2.50
N ALA A 306 -18.70 11.87 1.32
CA ALA A 306 -17.95 13.11 1.17
C ALA A 306 -18.67 14.32 1.81
N GLU A 307 -20.00 14.35 1.79
CA GLU A 307 -20.81 15.40 2.42
C GLU A 307 -20.90 15.26 3.96
N ALA A 308 -20.85 14.03 4.49
CA ALA A 308 -20.89 13.77 5.93
C ALA A 308 -19.63 14.25 6.70
N GLY A 309 -18.53 14.52 6.00
CA GLY A 309 -17.33 15.17 6.55
C GLY A 309 -17.43 16.70 6.66
N GLY A 310 -18.53 17.30 6.21
CA GLY A 310 -18.75 18.74 6.14
C GLY A 310 -19.36 19.36 7.40
N LYS A 311 -18.49 19.84 8.30
CA LYS A 311 -18.74 20.76 9.44
C LYS A 311 -19.76 20.30 10.51
N PRO A 312 -19.40 20.32 11.81
CA PRO A 312 -20.42 20.23 12.85
C PRO A 312 -21.31 21.48 12.77
N GLU A 313 -22.55 21.32 12.34
CA GLU A 313 -23.61 22.27 12.66
C GLU A 313 -23.72 22.33 14.19
N LEU A 314 -23.09 23.35 14.78
CA LEU A 314 -23.44 23.82 16.11
C LEU A 314 -24.88 24.36 16.05
N LYS A 315 -25.86 23.46 16.10
CA LYS A 315 -27.23 23.82 16.46
C LYS A 315 -27.18 24.31 17.90
N GLY A 316 -27.25 25.63 18.03
CA GLY A 316 -27.39 26.33 19.31
C GLY A 316 -28.51 25.69 20.10
N ARG A 317 -28.13 25.00 21.18
CA ARG A 317 -29.07 24.56 22.22
C ARG A 317 -29.58 25.80 22.92
N ASP A 318 -30.89 25.99 22.83
CA ASP A 318 -31.69 26.86 23.68
C ASP A 318 -31.23 26.79 25.15
N ARG A 319 -30.74 27.91 25.65
CA ARG A 319 -30.51 28.12 27.08
C ARG A 319 -31.80 28.69 27.65
N LYS A 320 -32.65 27.82 28.18
CA LYS A 320 -33.70 28.23 29.13
C LYS A 320 -33.34 27.78 30.54
N THR A 321 -33.52 28.73 31.45
CA THR A 321 -33.80 28.63 32.89
C THR A 321 -32.69 28.22 33.86
N MET A 322 -32.33 29.20 34.69
CA MET A 322 -32.25 29.22 36.18
C MET A 322 -31.07 30.14 36.55
N GLY A 323 -31.17 31.15 37.39
CA GLY A 323 -32.20 31.63 38.29
C GLY A 323 -31.46 32.54 39.27
N GLU A 324 -31.87 33.79 39.43
CA GLU A 324 -31.34 34.67 40.48
C GLU A 324 -32.52 35.21 41.29
N HIS A 325 -32.72 34.58 42.45
CA HIS A 325 -33.29 35.22 43.61
C HIS A 325 -32.15 35.96 44.32
N THR A 326 -32.31 37.26 44.52
CA THR A 326 -31.58 38.00 45.56
C THR A 326 -32.52 39.06 46.12
N ASP A 327 -33.07 38.75 47.30
CA ASP A 327 -33.54 39.74 48.28
C ASP A 327 -32.46 39.81 49.37
N ALA A 328 -31.81 40.98 49.47
CA ALA A 328 -31.26 41.63 50.68
C ALA A 328 -30.44 42.86 50.27
#